data_AF-A0A6I2GQN9-F1
#
_entry.id   AF-A0A6I2GQN9-F1
#
_cell.length_a   1.000
_cell.length_b   1.000
_cell.length_c   1.000
_cell.angle_alpha   90.00
_cell.angle_beta   90.00
_cell.angle_gamma   90.00
#
_symmetry.space_group_name_H-M   'P 1'
#
loop_
_entity.id
_entity.type
_entity.pdbx_description
1 polymer ?
#
loop_
_entity_poly.entity_id
_entity_poly.type
_entity_poly.pdbx_seq_one_letter_code
_entity_poly.pdbx_strand_id
1 'polypeptide(L)'
;MPPTATLVTPPPGAVNRRLRNYLLEPRFQLKFTSYIVLSSLVLSVLLGAFLVHTTRVLMQETESAVEARSRAAEASRSVSTATLNNELLARMDDPAFEAQLKAKSQAIDAAYEAERSAIVQQRAELVHRQRLTWVVLAGCLLGFIVFVALATIVATHRIVGPLMRIRRIVQAVADGQLQGHLHALRERDELKETFESVSRMVQRLRERQEEDVLELSRALAQAEAGGLAAGALGELRALEARMRHRLDDGDSRAAFAPAPGAAAAGRGVSSRRG
;
A
#
# COMPACT_ATOMS: atom_id res chain seq x y z
N MET A 1 -35.19 38.35 39.07
CA MET A 1 -33.90 37.74 38.68
C MET A 1 -34.19 36.37 38.08
N PRO A 2 -33.84 36.11 36.80
CA PRO A 2 -33.98 34.77 36.23
C PRO A 2 -32.80 33.88 36.64
N PRO A 3 -32.99 32.56 36.82
CA PRO A 3 -31.91 31.64 37.14
C PRO A 3 -31.00 31.38 35.94
N THR A 4 -29.70 31.41 36.21
CA THR A 4 -28.58 31.18 35.29
C THR A 4 -28.59 29.75 34.75
N ALA A 5 -28.73 29.60 33.43
CA ALA A 5 -28.55 28.31 32.75
C ALA A 5 -27.05 28.01 32.62
N THR A 6 -26.56 27.02 33.36
CA THR A 6 -25.21 26.46 33.20
C THR A 6 -25.16 25.58 31.94
N LEU A 7 -24.38 26.01 30.95
CA LEU A 7 -24.07 25.20 29.76
C LEU A 7 -23.13 24.04 30.16
N VAL A 8 -23.67 22.83 30.20
CA VAL A 8 -22.87 21.60 30.32
C VAL A 8 -22.29 21.27 28.94
N THR A 9 -20.98 21.42 28.78
CA THR A 9 -20.24 20.95 27.61
C THR A 9 -20.02 19.43 27.73
N PRO A 10 -20.46 18.61 26.76
CA PRO A 10 -20.19 17.16 26.80
C PRO A 10 -18.69 16.87 26.54
N PRO A 11 -18.15 15.78 27.10
CA PRO A 11 -16.73 15.45 27.01
C PRO A 11 -16.33 15.00 25.59
N PRO A 12 -15.07 15.21 25.17
CA PRO A 12 -14.58 14.76 23.88
C PRO A 12 -14.41 13.23 23.88
N GLY A 13 -15.43 12.52 23.39
CA GLY A 13 -15.38 11.08 23.18
C GLY A 13 -14.39 10.70 22.07
N ALA A 14 -13.36 9.95 22.46
CA ALA A 14 -12.33 9.43 21.57
C ALA A 14 -12.92 8.63 20.40
N VAL A 15 -12.56 9.04 19.18
CA VAL A 15 -13.02 8.46 17.92
C VAL A 15 -12.31 7.12 17.68
N ASN A 16 -12.84 6.04 18.25
CA ASN A 16 -12.44 4.68 17.87
C ASN A 16 -13.15 4.30 16.54
N ARG A 17 -12.64 4.85 15.43
CA ARG A 17 -12.99 4.40 14.07
C ARG A 17 -12.47 2.99 13.90
N ARG A 18 -13.34 2.01 14.22
CA ARG A 18 -13.10 0.59 14.05
C ARG A 18 -12.64 0.35 12.60
N LEU A 19 -11.41 -0.15 12.45
CA LEU A 19 -10.78 -0.59 11.20
C LEU A 19 -11.67 -1.53 10.36
N ARG A 20 -12.69 -2.12 10.96
CA ARG A 20 -13.72 -2.94 10.30
C ARG A 20 -14.58 -2.18 9.29
N ASN A 21 -14.64 -0.85 9.35
CA ASN A 21 -15.35 -0.04 8.35
C ASN A 21 -14.52 0.27 7.09
N TYR A 22 -13.26 -0.17 7.03
CA TYR A 22 -12.39 0.00 5.85
C TYR A 22 -12.56 -1.12 4.81
N LEU A 23 -13.29 -2.20 5.12
CA LEU A 23 -13.38 -3.43 4.32
C LEU A 23 -14.81 -3.75 3.85
N LEU A 24 -15.62 -2.73 3.49
CA LEU A 24 -17.00 -2.96 3.05
C LEU A 24 -17.14 -3.75 1.73
N GLU A 25 -16.13 -3.77 0.84
CA GLU A 25 -16.12 -4.65 -0.34
C GLU A 25 -14.72 -5.23 -0.64
N PRO A 26 -14.32 -6.35 -0.01
CA PRO A 26 -12.97 -6.91 -0.13
C PRO A 26 -12.60 -7.36 -1.56
N ARG A 27 -13.59 -7.78 -2.35
CA ARG A 27 -13.37 -8.49 -3.62
C ARG A 27 -12.77 -7.62 -4.73
N PHE A 28 -13.14 -6.34 -4.81
CA PHE A 28 -12.62 -5.44 -5.84
C PHE A 28 -11.22 -4.94 -5.46
N GLN A 29 -11.04 -4.53 -4.21
CA GLN A 29 -9.75 -4.12 -3.66
C GLN A 29 -8.70 -5.24 -3.76
N LEU A 30 -9.07 -6.50 -3.48
CA LEU A 30 -8.17 -7.64 -3.58
C LEU A 30 -7.66 -7.88 -5.01
N LYS A 31 -8.48 -7.68 -6.05
CA LYS A 31 -8.03 -7.88 -7.43
C LYS A 31 -6.92 -6.89 -7.81
N PHE A 32 -7.17 -5.59 -7.62
CA PHE A 32 -6.17 -4.56 -7.92
C PHE A 32 -4.93 -4.66 -7.02
N THR A 33 -5.15 -4.89 -5.72
CA THR A 33 -4.05 -5.11 -4.78
C THR A 33 -3.22 -6.32 -5.21
N SER A 34 -3.85 -7.42 -5.64
CA SER A 34 -3.12 -8.61 -6.10
C SER A 34 -2.27 -8.34 -7.35
N TYR A 35 -2.77 -7.59 -8.33
CA TYR A 35 -2.00 -7.24 -9.53
C TYR A 35 -0.80 -6.35 -9.20
N ILE A 36 -0.98 -5.36 -8.32
CA ILE A 36 0.09 -4.45 -7.92
C ILE A 36 1.12 -5.17 -7.05
N VAL A 37 0.69 -5.99 -6.09
CA VAL A 37 1.58 -6.81 -5.26
C VAL A 37 2.37 -7.80 -6.12
N LEU A 38 1.73 -8.46 -7.08
CA LEU A 38 2.42 -9.38 -7.99
C LEU A 38 3.47 -8.64 -8.84
N SER A 39 3.09 -7.50 -9.43
CA SER A 39 4.02 -6.67 -10.22
C SER A 39 5.21 -6.18 -9.37
N SER A 40 4.92 -5.82 -8.12
CA SER A 40 5.94 -5.35 -7.16
C SER A 40 6.84 -6.48 -6.69
N LEU A 41 6.32 -7.70 -6.55
CA LEU A 41 7.10 -8.90 -6.28
C LEU A 41 8.05 -9.19 -7.44
N VAL A 42 7.57 -9.11 -8.69
CA VAL A 42 8.41 -9.26 -9.88
C VAL A 42 9.52 -8.20 -9.90
N LEU A 43 9.18 -6.93 -9.67
CA LEU A 43 10.16 -5.85 -9.64
C LEU A 43 11.17 -6.03 -8.50
N SER A 44 10.71 -6.48 -7.34
CA SER A 44 11.54 -6.80 -6.18
C SER A 44 12.51 -7.95 -6.47
N VAL A 45 12.06 -9.01 -7.16
CA VAL A 45 12.91 -10.12 -7.58
C VAL A 45 13.96 -9.66 -8.59
N LEU A 46 13.57 -8.86 -9.59
CA LEU A 46 14.50 -8.33 -10.59
C LEU A 46 15.56 -7.42 -9.95
N LEU A 47 15.13 -6.49 -9.11
CA LEU A 47 16.03 -5.59 -8.41
C LEU A 47 16.94 -6.34 -7.44
N GLY A 48 16.40 -7.31 -6.69
CA GLY A 48 17.16 -8.19 -5.81
C GLY A 48 18.21 -8.99 -6.58
N ALA A 49 17.83 -9.60 -7.71
CA ALA A 49 18.76 -10.33 -8.58
C ALA A 49 19.88 -9.43 -9.11
N PHE A 50 19.54 -8.21 -9.54
CA PHE A 50 20.52 -7.21 -9.99
C PHE A 50 21.51 -6.85 -8.88
N LEU A 51 21.03 -6.49 -7.68
CA LEU A 51 21.92 -6.15 -6.55
C LEU A 51 22.81 -7.33 -6.16
N VAL A 52 22.27 -8.55 -6.13
CA VAL A 52 23.05 -9.76 -5.83
C VAL A 52 24.12 -9.99 -6.89
N HIS A 53 23.80 -9.80 -8.17
CA HIS A 53 24.77 -9.92 -9.25
C HIS A 53 25.90 -8.88 -9.08
N THR A 54 25.57 -7.60 -8.92
CA THR A 54 26.56 -6.53 -8.72
C THR A 54 27.42 -6.75 -7.48
N THR A 55 26.81 -7.15 -6.36
CA THR A 55 27.53 -7.42 -5.10
C THR A 55 28.47 -8.62 -5.25
N ARG A 56 28.04 -9.68 -5.93
CA ARG A 56 28.88 -10.87 -6.17
C ARG A 56 30.09 -10.53 -7.04
N VAL A 57 29.91 -9.75 -8.10
CA VAL A 57 31.01 -9.34 -8.99
C VAL A 57 32.07 -8.53 -8.21
N LEU A 58 31.64 -7.56 -7.39
CA LEU A 58 32.56 -6.77 -6.55
C LEU A 58 33.30 -7.63 -5.51
N MET A 59 32.60 -8.59 -4.88
CA MET A 59 33.21 -9.42 -3.83
C MET A 59 34.19 -10.46 -4.37
N GLN A 60 33.95 -11.01 -5.56
CA GLN A 60 34.85 -11.99 -6.19
C GLN A 60 36.25 -11.39 -6.45
N GLU A 61 36.30 -10.12 -6.85
CA GLU A 61 37.56 -9.41 -7.06
C GLU A 61 38.36 -9.26 -5.75
N THR A 62 37.66 -8.99 -4.64
CA THR A 62 38.32 -8.80 -3.34
C THR A 62 38.76 -10.12 -2.70
N GLU A 63 37.96 -11.18 -2.80
CA GLU A 63 38.32 -12.52 -2.31
C GLU A 63 39.52 -13.09 -3.08
N SER A 64 39.54 -12.98 -4.40
CA SER A 64 40.64 -13.49 -5.24
C SER A 64 41.96 -12.76 -4.98
N ALA A 65 41.92 -11.45 -4.70
CA ALA A 65 43.10 -10.69 -4.32
C ALA A 65 43.70 -11.16 -2.97
N VAL A 66 42.86 -11.40 -1.97
CA VAL A 66 43.30 -11.90 -0.65
C VAL A 66 43.80 -13.36 -0.75
N GLU A 67 43.17 -14.19 -1.57
CA GLU A 67 43.66 -15.55 -1.84
C GLU A 67 45.01 -15.55 -2.56
N ALA A 68 45.17 -14.73 -3.59
CA ALA A 68 46.44 -14.60 -4.31
C ALA A 68 47.57 -14.17 -3.37
N ARG A 69 47.29 -13.20 -2.49
CA ARG A 69 48.24 -12.74 -1.46
C ARG A 69 48.61 -13.86 -0.47
N SER A 70 47.63 -14.65 -0.02
CA SER A 70 47.86 -15.81 0.85
C SER A 70 48.76 -16.85 0.21
N ARG A 71 48.50 -17.21 -1.06
CA ARG A 71 49.31 -18.19 -1.79
C ARG A 71 50.73 -17.68 -2.04
N ALA A 72 50.88 -16.39 -2.34
CA ALA A 72 52.19 -15.76 -2.49
C ALA A 72 52.99 -15.82 -1.17
N ALA A 73 52.38 -15.50 -0.03
CA ALA A 73 53.03 -15.57 1.27
C ALA A 73 53.47 -17.00 1.64
N GLU A 74 52.64 -18.01 1.38
CA GLU A 74 52.98 -19.42 1.61
C GLU A 74 54.09 -19.92 0.67
N ALA A 75 54.04 -19.56 -0.61
CA ALA A 75 55.07 -19.90 -1.59
C ALA A 75 56.41 -19.21 -1.24
N SER A 76 56.40 -17.94 -0.85
CA SER A 76 57.58 -17.23 -0.38
C SER A 76 58.19 -17.89 0.85
N ARG A 77 57.36 -18.33 1.83
CA ARG A 77 57.85 -19.07 3.00
C ARG A 77 58.49 -20.39 2.61
N SER A 78 57.81 -21.21 1.80
CA SER A 78 58.31 -22.54 1.44
C SER A 78 59.62 -22.48 0.66
N VAL A 79 59.69 -21.60 -0.34
CA VAL A 79 60.92 -21.35 -1.12
C VAL A 79 62.05 -20.87 -0.21
N SER A 80 61.78 -19.94 0.70
CA SER A 80 62.79 -19.44 1.65
C SER A 80 63.29 -20.57 2.56
N THR A 81 62.40 -21.38 3.14
CA THR A 81 62.80 -22.51 4.00
C THR A 81 63.60 -23.58 3.26
N ALA A 82 63.23 -23.90 2.01
CA ALA A 82 63.97 -24.85 1.18
C ALA A 82 65.38 -24.33 0.85
N THR A 83 65.51 -23.04 0.56
CA THR A 83 66.80 -22.39 0.27
C THR A 83 67.70 -22.41 1.49
N LEU A 84 67.18 -22.05 2.67
CA LEU A 84 67.92 -22.08 3.93
C LEU A 84 68.35 -23.50 4.32
N ASN A 85 67.47 -24.50 4.16
CA ASN A 85 67.82 -25.90 4.44
C ASN A 85 68.90 -26.43 3.50
N ASN A 86 68.87 -26.05 2.22
CA ASN A 86 69.91 -26.42 1.27
C ASN A 86 71.26 -25.76 1.63
N GLU A 87 71.24 -24.47 1.98
CA GLU A 87 72.45 -23.75 2.39
C GLU A 87 73.04 -24.31 3.70
N LEU A 88 72.18 -24.74 4.64
CA LEU A 88 72.58 -25.43 5.87
C LEU A 88 73.37 -26.72 5.58
N LEU A 89 72.85 -27.57 4.69
CA LEU A 89 73.50 -28.84 4.33
C LEU A 89 74.88 -28.64 3.69
N ALA A 90 75.10 -27.52 3.00
CA ALA A 90 76.37 -27.23 2.34
C ALA A 90 77.46 -26.70 3.29
N ARG A 91 77.11 -26.21 4.49
CA ARG A 91 78.02 -25.52 5.42
C ARG A 91 77.78 -25.89 6.89
N MET A 92 77.45 -27.16 7.13
CA MET A 92 77.03 -27.66 8.43
C MET A 92 78.10 -27.56 9.54
N ASP A 93 79.38 -27.41 9.17
CA ASP A 93 80.50 -27.40 10.12
C ASP A 93 80.92 -25.98 10.61
N ASP A 94 80.25 -24.91 10.18
CA ASP A 94 80.56 -23.52 10.56
C ASP A 94 79.56 -22.94 11.59
N PRO A 95 79.94 -22.79 12.88
CA PRO A 95 79.04 -22.30 13.93
C PRO A 95 78.63 -20.82 13.75
N ALA A 96 79.43 -20.00 13.05
CA ALA A 96 79.07 -18.61 12.77
C ALA A 96 77.98 -18.53 11.69
N PHE A 97 78.01 -19.43 10.71
CA PHE A 97 76.99 -19.57 9.67
C PHE A 97 75.65 -20.05 10.26
N GLU A 98 75.67 -21.03 11.18
CA GLU A 98 74.46 -21.50 11.87
C GLU A 98 73.74 -20.36 12.62
N ALA A 99 74.50 -19.50 13.31
CA ALA A 99 73.94 -18.36 14.03
C ALA A 99 73.27 -17.35 13.08
N GLN A 100 73.88 -17.06 11.92
CA GLN A 100 73.29 -16.19 10.89
C GLN A 100 72.04 -16.80 10.26
N LEU A 101 72.05 -18.11 9.98
CA LEU A 101 70.92 -18.83 9.42
C LEU A 101 69.73 -18.81 10.39
N LYS A 102 69.98 -19.04 11.69
CA LYS A 102 68.95 -18.97 12.74
C LYS A 102 68.32 -17.59 12.80
N ALA A 103 69.12 -16.53 12.73
CA ALA A 103 68.62 -15.15 12.68
C ALA A 103 67.77 -14.88 11.42
N LYS A 104 68.20 -15.34 10.24
CA LYS A 104 67.42 -15.23 8.99
C LYS A 104 66.10 -16.00 9.06
N SER A 105 66.12 -17.23 9.58
CA SER A 105 64.90 -18.03 9.77
C SER A 105 63.92 -17.31 10.68
N GLN A 106 64.38 -16.81 11.84
CA GLN A 106 63.55 -16.06 12.77
C GLN A 106 62.94 -14.80 12.14
N ALA A 107 63.71 -14.07 11.31
CA ALA A 107 63.21 -12.92 10.58
C ALA A 107 62.14 -13.29 9.55
N ILE A 108 62.33 -14.39 8.80
CA ILE A 108 61.35 -14.91 7.84
C ILE A 108 60.08 -15.39 8.54
N ASP A 109 60.21 -16.13 9.64
CA ASP A 109 59.08 -16.60 10.43
C ASP A 109 58.29 -15.41 11.02
N ALA A 110 58.98 -14.40 11.56
CA ALA A 110 58.35 -13.18 12.06
C ALA A 110 57.61 -12.40 10.96
N ALA A 111 58.22 -12.26 9.78
CA ALA A 111 57.60 -11.60 8.63
C ALA A 111 56.37 -12.36 8.11
N TYR A 112 56.45 -13.69 8.05
CA TYR A 112 55.33 -14.54 7.64
C TYR A 112 54.17 -14.47 8.64
N GLU A 113 54.43 -14.54 9.95
CA GLU A 113 53.38 -14.42 10.95
C GLU A 113 52.72 -13.03 10.93
N ALA A 114 53.49 -11.97 10.68
CA ALA A 114 52.95 -10.62 10.47
C ALA A 114 52.01 -10.56 9.25
N GLU A 115 52.45 -11.06 8.09
CA GLU A 115 51.65 -11.13 6.87
C GLU A 115 50.38 -11.99 7.06
N ARG A 116 50.52 -13.16 7.69
CA ARG A 116 49.42 -14.08 8.00
C ARG A 116 48.36 -13.41 8.88
N SER A 117 48.78 -12.72 9.93
CA SER A 117 47.86 -12.02 10.82
C SER A 117 47.08 -10.92 10.08
N ALA A 118 47.74 -10.18 9.17
CA ALA A 118 47.10 -9.17 8.33
C ALA A 118 46.08 -9.80 7.38
N ILE A 119 46.40 -10.95 6.76
CA ILE A 119 45.48 -11.67 5.87
C ILE A 119 44.25 -12.19 6.64
N VAL A 120 44.45 -12.73 7.85
CA VAL A 120 43.34 -13.19 8.71
C VAL A 120 42.43 -12.04 9.10
N GLN A 121 42.98 -10.88 9.46
CA GLN A 121 42.20 -9.68 9.76
C GLN A 121 41.41 -9.18 8.53
N GLN A 122 42.05 -9.14 7.35
CA GLN A 122 41.37 -8.77 6.10
C GLN A 122 40.22 -9.72 5.77
N ARG A 123 40.41 -11.04 5.90
CA ARG A 123 39.33 -12.02 5.70
C ARG A 123 38.18 -11.82 6.68
N ALA A 124 38.47 -11.60 7.96
CA ALA A 124 37.45 -11.37 8.98
C ALA A 124 36.62 -10.11 8.68
N GLU A 125 37.27 -9.03 8.24
CA GLU A 125 36.59 -7.80 7.83
C GLU A 125 35.69 -8.03 6.61
N LEU A 126 36.16 -8.77 5.60
CA LEU A 126 35.37 -9.11 4.41
C LEU A 126 34.11 -9.89 4.76
N VAL A 127 34.20 -10.90 5.63
CA VAL A 127 33.05 -11.69 6.08
C VAL A 127 32.05 -10.80 6.84
N HIS A 128 32.54 -9.89 7.70
CA HIS A 128 31.67 -8.98 8.43
C HIS A 128 30.95 -7.99 7.49
N ARG A 129 31.69 -7.37 6.56
CA ARG A 129 31.13 -6.49 5.51
C ARG A 129 30.11 -7.23 4.66
N GLN A 130 30.41 -8.45 4.24
CA GLN A 130 29.51 -9.30 3.46
C GLN A 130 28.20 -9.57 4.23
N ARG A 131 28.28 -9.95 5.51
CA ARG A 131 27.09 -10.20 6.34
C ARG A 131 26.25 -8.93 6.51
N LEU A 132 26.89 -7.79 6.79
CA LEU A 132 26.19 -6.50 6.89
C LEU A 132 25.49 -6.14 5.58
N THR A 133 26.19 -6.25 4.45
CA THR A 133 25.61 -5.99 3.13
C THR A 133 24.39 -6.87 2.87
N TRP A 134 24.45 -8.17 3.18
CA TRP A 134 23.29 -9.06 3.03
C TRP A 134 22.12 -8.71 3.94
N VAL A 135 22.39 -8.35 5.21
CA VAL A 135 21.36 -7.94 6.16
C VAL A 135 20.70 -6.63 5.71
N VAL A 136 21.48 -5.64 5.30
CA VAL A 136 20.98 -4.35 4.81
C VAL A 136 20.18 -4.55 3.52
N LEU A 137 20.68 -5.34 2.58
CA LEU A 137 20.00 -5.62 1.32
C LEU A 137 18.67 -6.33 1.55
N ALA A 138 18.64 -7.37 2.38
CA ALA A 138 17.41 -8.08 2.74
C ALA A 138 16.42 -7.16 3.47
N GLY A 139 16.91 -6.31 4.39
CA GLY A 139 16.11 -5.32 5.12
C GLY A 139 15.49 -4.28 4.19
N CYS A 140 16.28 -3.70 3.28
CA CYS A 140 15.80 -2.75 2.27
C CYS A 140 14.76 -3.38 1.34
N LEU A 141 15.00 -4.62 0.89
CA LEU A 141 14.06 -5.34 0.02
C LEU A 141 12.72 -5.59 0.74
N LEU A 142 12.77 -6.07 1.97
CA LEU A 142 11.58 -6.29 2.79
C LEU A 142 10.85 -4.97 3.05
N GLY A 143 11.59 -3.92 3.40
CA GLY A 143 11.04 -2.57 3.61
C GLY A 143 10.35 -2.03 2.37
N PHE A 144 10.94 -2.22 1.18
CA PHE A 144 10.33 -1.84 -0.09
C PHE A 144 9.03 -2.60 -0.36
N ILE A 145 8.99 -3.92 -0.15
CA ILE A 145 7.78 -4.73 -0.30
C ILE A 145 6.67 -4.21 0.63
N VAL A 146 6.99 -3.97 1.90
CA VAL A 146 6.05 -3.45 2.89
C VAL A 146 5.56 -2.05 2.49
N PHE A 147 6.46 -1.15 2.10
CA PHE A 147 6.12 0.19 1.64
C PHE A 147 5.15 0.17 0.46
N VAL A 148 5.43 -0.65 -0.56
CA VAL A 148 4.56 -0.76 -1.73
C VAL A 148 3.20 -1.36 -1.39
N ALA A 149 3.16 -2.37 -0.50
CA ALA A 149 1.90 -2.94 -0.02
C ALA A 149 1.04 -1.88 0.70
N LEU A 150 1.64 -1.11 1.61
CA LEU A 150 0.94 -0.02 2.31
C LEU A 150 0.47 1.07 1.35
N ALA A 151 1.35 1.53 0.44
CA ALA A 151 1.02 2.54 -0.56
C ALA A 151 -0.15 2.09 -1.45
N THR A 152 -0.18 0.82 -1.85
CA THR A 152 -1.26 0.22 -2.63
C THR A 152 -2.59 0.25 -1.88
N ILE A 153 -2.60 -0.10 -0.60
CA ILE A 153 -3.80 -0.07 0.24
C ILE A 153 -4.34 1.35 0.33
N VAL A 154 -3.46 2.33 0.57
CA VAL A 154 -3.84 3.74 0.67
C VAL A 154 -4.39 4.26 -0.66
N ALA A 155 -3.71 3.99 -1.77
CA ALA A 155 -4.15 4.39 -3.10
C ALA A 155 -5.52 3.78 -3.45
N THR A 156 -5.70 2.48 -3.18
CA THR A 156 -6.96 1.79 -3.49
C THR A 156 -8.14 2.37 -2.70
N HIS A 157 -7.93 2.80 -1.45
CA HIS A 157 -8.99 3.41 -0.65
C HIS A 157 -9.47 4.76 -1.22
N ARG A 158 -8.58 5.55 -1.83
CA ARG A 158 -8.94 6.84 -2.45
C ARG A 158 -9.78 6.68 -3.72
N ILE A 159 -9.73 5.50 -4.34
CA ILE A 159 -10.43 5.21 -5.60
C ILE A 159 -11.74 4.45 -5.34
N VAL A 160 -11.70 3.37 -4.54
CA VAL A 160 -12.83 2.44 -4.40
C VAL A 160 -14.04 3.08 -3.71
N GLY A 161 -13.83 3.92 -2.69
CA GLY A 161 -14.94 4.59 -1.99
C GLY A 161 -15.79 5.46 -2.92
N PRO A 162 -15.17 6.45 -3.59
CA PRO A 162 -15.79 7.24 -4.66
C PRO A 162 -16.46 6.41 -5.76
N LEU A 163 -15.77 5.38 -6.26
CA LEU A 163 -16.26 4.54 -7.35
C LEU A 163 -17.55 3.79 -6.99
N MET A 164 -17.62 3.23 -5.78
CA MET A 164 -18.80 2.52 -5.31
C MET A 164 -19.99 3.46 -5.12
N ARG A 165 -19.74 4.71 -4.75
CA ARG A 165 -20.79 5.73 -4.67
C ARG A 165 -21.36 6.08 -6.04
N ILE A 166 -20.49 6.31 -7.03
CA ILE A 166 -20.91 6.53 -8.42
C ILE A 166 -21.74 5.36 -8.92
N ARG A 167 -21.30 4.11 -8.68
CA ARG A 167 -22.05 2.91 -9.07
C ARG A 167 -23.46 2.88 -8.50
N ARG A 168 -23.65 3.24 -7.23
CA ARG A 168 -24.98 3.28 -6.61
C ARG A 168 -25.89 4.33 -7.26
N ILE A 169 -25.34 5.50 -7.60
CA ILE A 169 -26.09 6.56 -8.30
C ILE A 169 -26.51 6.08 -9.68
N VAL A 170 -25.59 5.50 -10.46
CA VAL A 170 -25.89 4.96 -11.79
C VAL A 170 -26.92 3.84 -11.72
N GLN A 171 -26.84 2.95 -10.73
CA GLN A 171 -27.85 1.91 -10.51
C GLN A 171 -29.22 2.50 -10.16
N ALA A 172 -29.28 3.50 -9.28
CA ALA A 172 -30.54 4.17 -8.97
C ALA A 172 -31.18 4.81 -10.22
N VAL A 173 -30.36 5.44 -11.08
CA VAL A 173 -30.82 5.99 -12.36
C VAL A 173 -31.30 4.89 -13.31
N ALA A 174 -30.59 3.76 -13.37
CA ALA A 174 -31.00 2.61 -14.17
C ALA A 174 -32.34 2.00 -13.69
N ASP A 175 -32.60 2.05 -12.38
CA ASP A 175 -33.88 1.66 -11.78
C ASP A 175 -34.98 2.73 -11.95
N GLY A 176 -34.68 3.85 -12.62
CA GLY A 176 -35.60 4.95 -12.89
C GLY A 176 -35.80 5.91 -11.72
N GLN A 177 -34.95 5.88 -10.69
CA GLN A 177 -34.99 6.78 -9.54
C GLN A 177 -34.00 7.94 -9.73
N LEU A 178 -34.52 9.17 -9.78
CA LEU A 178 -33.72 10.39 -9.99
C LEU A 178 -33.51 11.16 -8.68
N GLN A 179 -32.48 10.78 -7.94
CA GLN A 179 -32.12 11.38 -6.65
C GLN A 179 -31.68 12.85 -6.80
N GLY A 180 -32.29 13.75 -6.02
CA GLY A 180 -32.06 15.20 -6.12
C GLY A 180 -30.80 15.71 -5.42
N HIS A 181 -30.38 15.05 -4.33
CA HIS A 181 -29.31 15.55 -3.46
C HIS A 181 -28.04 14.66 -3.52
N LEU A 182 -27.32 14.74 -4.64
CA LEU A 182 -26.01 14.11 -4.78
C LEU A 182 -24.99 14.90 -3.96
N HIS A 183 -24.72 14.49 -2.71
CA HIS A 183 -23.70 15.17 -1.91
C HIS A 183 -22.33 15.02 -2.58
N ALA A 184 -21.61 16.14 -2.70
CA ALA A 184 -20.28 16.20 -3.30
C ALA A 184 -19.34 15.12 -2.74
N LEU A 185 -18.52 14.55 -3.64
CA LEU A 185 -17.39 13.71 -3.24
C LEU A 185 -16.36 14.52 -2.46
N ARG A 186 -15.55 13.83 -1.65
CA ARG A 186 -14.46 14.45 -0.93
C ARG A 186 -13.47 15.06 -1.94
N GLU A 187 -13.04 16.28 -1.68
CA GLU A 187 -12.38 17.17 -2.65
C GLU A 187 -11.04 16.65 -3.22
N ARG A 188 -10.47 15.57 -2.69
CA ARG A 188 -9.12 15.06 -3.02
C ARG A 188 -9.13 13.66 -3.65
N ASP A 189 -10.23 13.27 -4.27
CA ASP A 189 -10.39 11.96 -4.92
C ASP A 189 -10.29 12.11 -6.44
N GLU A 190 -9.54 11.21 -7.09
CA GLU A 190 -9.28 11.26 -8.55
C GLU A 190 -10.55 11.17 -9.40
N LEU A 191 -11.65 10.66 -8.83
CA LEU A 191 -12.94 10.46 -9.51
C LEU A 191 -13.89 11.67 -9.39
N LYS A 192 -13.41 12.82 -8.91
CA LYS A 192 -14.23 14.03 -8.75
C LYS A 192 -14.86 14.50 -10.06
N GLU A 193 -14.08 14.58 -11.14
CA GLU A 193 -14.57 15.01 -12.45
C GLU A 193 -15.63 14.06 -13.03
N THR A 194 -15.41 12.75 -12.88
CA THR A 194 -16.39 11.73 -13.27
C THR A 194 -17.69 11.87 -12.47
N PHE A 195 -17.57 12.08 -11.15
CA PHE A 195 -18.73 12.29 -10.28
C PHE A 195 -19.50 13.55 -10.66
N GLU A 196 -18.83 14.66 -10.92
CA GLU A 196 -19.46 15.91 -11.38
C GLU A 196 -20.18 15.72 -12.71
N SER A 197 -19.59 14.97 -13.64
CA SER A 197 -20.21 14.65 -14.94
C SER A 197 -21.44 13.76 -14.78
N VAL A 198 -21.39 12.73 -13.94
CA VAL A 198 -22.56 11.89 -13.60
C VAL A 198 -23.62 12.72 -12.89
N SER A 199 -23.23 13.61 -11.97
CA SER A 199 -24.17 14.45 -11.23
C SER A 199 -24.91 15.41 -12.16
N ARG A 200 -24.20 16.06 -13.09
CA ARG A 200 -24.79 16.89 -14.13
C ARG A 200 -25.75 16.10 -15.01
N MET A 201 -25.41 14.85 -15.38
CA MET A 201 -26.31 13.98 -16.14
C MET A 201 -27.60 13.70 -15.38
N VAL A 202 -27.53 13.31 -14.10
CA VAL A 202 -28.71 13.03 -13.27
C VAL A 202 -29.57 14.28 -13.11
N GLN A 203 -28.95 15.44 -12.87
CA GLN A 203 -29.65 16.70 -12.77
C GLN A 203 -30.42 17.03 -14.06
N ARG A 204 -29.79 16.90 -15.23
CA ARG A 204 -30.45 17.13 -16.53
C ARG A 204 -31.60 16.17 -16.80
N LEU A 205 -31.47 14.90 -16.42
CA LEU A 205 -32.55 13.92 -16.53
C LEU A 205 -33.73 14.27 -15.62
N ARG A 206 -33.44 14.74 -14.40
CA ARG A 206 -34.45 15.18 -13.44
C ARG A 206 -35.20 16.41 -13.93
N GLU A 207 -34.47 17.45 -14.33
CA GLU A 207 -35.05 18.68 -14.90
C GLU A 207 -35.98 18.36 -16.06
N ARG A 208 -35.55 17.49 -16.98
CA ARG A 208 -36.39 17.06 -18.11
C ARG A 208 -37.64 16.29 -17.68
N GLN A 209 -37.53 15.40 -16.70
CA GLN A 209 -38.69 14.65 -16.21
C GLN A 209 -39.66 15.53 -15.41
N GLU A 210 -39.17 16.56 -14.71
CA GLU A 210 -39.99 17.58 -14.05
C GLU A 210 -40.75 18.43 -15.09
N GLU A 211 -40.08 18.85 -16.17
CA GLU A 211 -40.70 19.55 -17.30
C GLU A 211 -41.80 18.69 -17.96
N ASP A 212 -41.51 17.43 -18.27
CA ASP A 212 -42.47 16.50 -18.89
C ASP A 212 -43.71 16.28 -17.99
N VAL A 213 -43.53 16.16 -16.67
CA VAL A 213 -44.63 16.03 -15.70
C VAL A 213 -45.47 17.31 -15.65
N LEU A 214 -44.83 18.48 -15.68
CA LEU A 214 -45.55 19.76 -15.70
C LEU A 214 -46.38 19.91 -16.98
N GLU A 215 -45.82 19.55 -18.13
CA GLU A 215 -46.54 19.59 -19.40
C GLU A 215 -47.73 18.61 -19.41
N LEU A 216 -47.52 17.38 -18.95
CA LEU A 216 -48.58 16.38 -18.80
C LEU A 216 -49.70 16.87 -17.87
N SER A 217 -49.36 17.50 -16.74
CA SER A 217 -50.33 18.04 -15.80
C SER A 217 -51.21 19.14 -16.42
N ARG A 218 -50.62 20.00 -17.26
CA ARG A 218 -51.35 21.06 -17.99
C ARG A 218 -52.26 20.47 -19.06
N ALA A 219 -51.76 19.48 -19.81
CA ALA A 219 -52.55 18.77 -20.82
C ALA A 219 -53.75 18.04 -20.20
N LEU A 220 -53.55 17.41 -19.03
CA LEU A 220 -54.62 16.76 -18.26
C LEU A 220 -55.70 17.74 -17.81
N ALA A 221 -55.32 18.93 -17.32
CA ALA A 221 -56.27 19.95 -16.91
C ALA A 221 -57.11 20.49 -18.09
N GLN A 222 -56.48 20.67 -19.26
CA GLN A 222 -57.20 21.08 -20.48
C GLN A 222 -58.12 19.98 -21.00
N ALA A 223 -57.66 18.73 -20.99
CA ALA A 223 -58.44 17.55 -21.38
C ALA A 223 -59.70 17.37 -20.52
N GLU A 224 -59.59 17.59 -19.21
CA GLU A 224 -60.73 17.56 -18.28
C GLU A 224 -61.73 18.67 -18.59
N ALA A 225 -61.26 19.89 -18.84
CA ALA A 225 -62.12 21.01 -19.24
C ALA A 225 -62.80 20.78 -20.61
N GLY A 226 -62.13 20.05 -21.51
CA GLY A 226 -62.64 19.67 -22.83
C GLY A 226 -63.60 18.47 -22.84
N GLY A 227 -63.90 17.86 -21.69
CA GLY A 227 -64.88 16.78 -21.58
C GLY A 227 -64.39 15.39 -21.99
N LEU A 228 -63.08 15.10 -21.88
CA LEU A 228 -62.57 13.75 -22.12
C LEU A 228 -63.20 12.70 -21.19
N ALA A 229 -63.37 11.48 -21.70
CA ALA A 229 -63.96 10.38 -20.95
C ALA A 229 -63.18 10.08 -19.66
N ALA A 230 -63.90 9.92 -18.55
CA ALA A 230 -63.32 9.76 -17.21
C ALA A 230 -62.34 8.57 -17.09
N GLY A 231 -62.54 7.50 -17.87
CA GLY A 231 -61.64 6.35 -17.91
C GLY A 231 -60.23 6.70 -18.42
N ALA A 232 -60.15 7.41 -19.56
CA ALA A 232 -58.87 7.83 -20.14
C ALA A 232 -58.14 8.87 -19.27
N LEU A 233 -58.88 9.78 -18.62
CA LEU A 233 -58.33 10.72 -17.64
C LEU A 233 -57.75 10.01 -16.42
N GLY A 234 -58.38 8.93 -15.96
CA GLY A 234 -57.89 8.11 -14.85
C GLY A 234 -56.53 7.47 -15.15
N GLU A 235 -56.37 6.89 -16.34
CA GLU A 235 -55.11 6.25 -16.76
C GLU A 235 -53.95 7.25 -16.88
N LEU A 236 -54.22 8.44 -17.43
CA LEU A 236 -53.22 9.50 -17.58
C LEU A 236 -52.81 10.11 -16.23
N ARG A 237 -53.76 10.28 -15.30
CA ARG A 237 -53.43 10.68 -13.92
C ARG A 237 -52.61 9.63 -13.19
N ALA A 238 -52.91 8.35 -13.40
CA ALA A 238 -52.10 7.27 -12.86
C ALA A 238 -50.68 7.27 -13.43
N LEU A 239 -50.50 7.63 -14.72
CA LEU A 239 -49.19 7.82 -15.33
C LEU A 239 -48.44 9.01 -14.72
N GLU A 240 -49.10 10.17 -14.57
CA GLU A 240 -48.52 11.35 -13.93
C GLU A 240 -48.05 11.03 -12.51
N ALA A 241 -48.87 10.32 -11.72
CA ALA A 241 -48.53 9.90 -10.37
C ALA A 241 -47.30 8.98 -10.34
N ARG A 242 -47.17 8.03 -11.27
CA ARG A 242 -45.96 7.19 -11.40
C ARG A 242 -44.72 8.02 -11.76
N MET A 243 -44.86 9.01 -12.65
CA MET A 243 -43.75 9.88 -13.03
C MET A 243 -43.27 10.75 -11.86
N ARG A 244 -44.20 11.29 -11.05
CA ARG A 244 -43.88 12.03 -9.82
C ARG A 244 -43.25 11.14 -8.75
N HIS A 245 -43.75 9.93 -8.54
CA HIS A 245 -43.19 8.99 -7.58
C HIS A 245 -41.69 8.69 -7.85
N ARG A 246 -41.29 8.60 -9.13
CA ARG A 246 -39.88 8.40 -9.51
C ARG A 246 -38.96 9.58 -9.16
N LEU A 247 -39.52 10.78 -8.99
CA LEU A 247 -38.82 11.98 -8.54
C LEU A 247 -38.72 12.03 -6.99
N ASP A 248 -39.82 11.67 -6.30
CA ASP A 248 -39.96 11.75 -4.84
C ASP A 248 -39.26 10.62 -4.06
N ASP A 249 -39.21 9.40 -4.61
CA ASP A 249 -38.52 8.26 -4.00
C ASP A 249 -37.03 8.53 -3.75
N GLY A 250 -36.45 9.36 -4.63
CA GLY A 250 -35.06 9.78 -4.53
C GLY A 250 -34.79 10.66 -3.31
N ASP A 251 -35.72 11.54 -2.94
CA ASP A 251 -35.61 12.44 -1.79
C ASP A 251 -35.97 11.72 -0.48
N SER A 252 -36.94 10.81 -0.49
CA SER A 252 -37.39 10.06 0.69
C SER A 252 -36.30 9.11 1.24
N ARG A 253 -35.54 8.44 0.36
CA ARG A 253 -34.41 7.58 0.76
C ARG A 253 -33.19 8.37 1.20
N ALA A 254 -32.98 9.58 0.67
CA ALA A 254 -31.90 10.47 1.10
C ALA A 254 -32.20 11.09 2.48
N ALA A 255 -33.46 11.44 2.76
CA ALA A 255 -33.90 11.93 4.07
C ALA A 255 -33.81 10.87 5.19
N PHE A 256 -33.95 9.59 4.82
CA PHE A 256 -33.82 8.46 5.76
C PHE A 256 -32.39 7.87 5.82
N ALA A 257 -31.42 8.41 5.09
CA ALA A 257 -30.03 8.07 5.33
C ALA A 257 -29.69 8.57 6.76
N PRO A 258 -29.40 7.68 7.73
CA PRO A 258 -29.14 8.12 9.08
C PRO A 258 -27.95 9.08 9.04
N ALA A 259 -28.15 10.31 9.52
CA ALA A 259 -27.04 11.16 9.90
C ALA A 259 -26.08 10.31 10.74
N PRO A 260 -24.76 10.32 10.47
CA PRO A 260 -23.83 9.47 11.19
C PRO A 260 -23.83 9.88 12.66
N GLY A 261 -24.64 9.21 13.48
CA GLY A 261 -24.79 9.55 14.90
C GLY A 261 -26.10 9.13 15.58
N ALA A 262 -27.19 8.80 14.87
CA ALA A 262 -28.50 8.60 15.49
C ALA A 262 -29.07 7.18 15.31
N ALA A 263 -28.39 6.16 15.85
CA ALA A 263 -28.99 4.83 16.00
C ALA A 263 -28.34 4.03 17.14
N ALA A 264 -28.63 4.40 18.39
CA ALA A 264 -28.61 3.50 19.55
C ALA A 264 -29.16 4.19 20.81
N ALA A 265 -30.45 4.50 20.81
CA ALA A 265 -31.17 4.72 22.07
C ALA A 265 -32.59 4.18 21.91
N GLY A 266 -32.94 3.21 22.74
CA GLY A 266 -34.32 2.72 22.84
C GLY A 266 -34.51 1.28 22.41
N ARG A 267 -34.07 0.33 23.25
CA ARG A 267 -34.84 -0.89 23.58
C ARG A 267 -34.41 -1.35 24.98
N GLY A 268 -34.93 -0.66 25.99
CA GLY A 268 -35.09 -1.23 27.32
C GLY A 268 -36.42 -1.97 27.36
N VAL A 269 -36.39 -3.29 27.50
CA VAL A 269 -37.53 -4.05 27.98
C VAL A 269 -37.08 -4.78 29.24
N SER A 270 -37.71 -4.36 30.32
CA SER A 270 -37.80 -4.99 31.63
C SER A 270 -38.03 -6.50 31.56
N SER A 271 -37.26 -7.28 32.32
CA SER A 271 -37.80 -8.46 32.97
C SER A 271 -37.17 -8.63 34.35
N ARG A 272 -38.07 -8.68 35.35
CA ARG A 272 -37.86 -8.91 36.77
C ARG A 272 -38.53 -10.26 37.05
N ARG A 273 -37.93 -11.04 37.95
CA ARG A 273 -38.42 -12.27 38.62
C ARG A 273 -38.08 -13.61 37.95
N GLY A 274 -37.59 -14.51 38.80
CA GLY A 274 -37.24 -15.90 38.54
C GLY A 274 -35.98 -16.27 39.29
#